data_AF-A0A0D3IVY0-F1
#
_entry.id   AF-A0A0D3IVY0-F1
#
_cell.length_a   1.000
_cell.length_b   1.000
_cell.length_c   1.000
_cell.angle_alpha   90.00
_cell.angle_beta   90.00
_cell.angle_gamma   90.00
#
_symmetry.space_group_name_H-M   'P 1'
#
loop_
_entity.id
_entity.type
_entity.pdbx_description
1 polymer ?
#
loop_
_entity_poly.entity_id
_entity_poly.type
_entity_poly.pdbx_seq_one_letter_code
_entity_poly.pdbx_strand_id
1 'polypeptide(L)'
;MCPTEQWRLLRNLINSQSGKPGALVVELPEGSLFTWTACSQLRVHLAHVTLRSTGVGASLNASGCSRHFDVAFGGTLELDHVHLVDGGKQASGGAVKVRHGGSLLVTESSIEDSSVVSLDGTAYGGAIDASNEIAIDL
;
A
#
# COMPACT_ATOMS: atom_id res chain seq x y z
N MET A 1 0.42 13.45 -18.88
CA MET A 1 1.26 12.26 -18.59
C MET A 1 0.34 11.06 -18.57
N CYS A 2 0.67 9.94 -19.20
CA CYS A 2 -0.23 8.77 -19.23
C CYS A 2 -0.31 8.14 -17.83
N PRO A 3 -1.51 7.75 -17.33
CA PRO A 3 -1.67 7.17 -15.99
C PRO A 3 -0.76 5.95 -15.71
N THR A 4 -0.53 5.13 -16.75
CA THR A 4 0.38 3.97 -16.73
C THR A 4 1.84 4.35 -16.41
N GLU A 5 2.29 5.51 -16.88
CA GLU A 5 3.66 5.95 -16.69
C GLU A 5 3.89 6.49 -15.27
N GLN A 6 2.93 7.21 -14.72
CA GLN A 6 2.96 7.73 -13.35
C GLN A 6 3.02 6.59 -12.33
N TRP A 7 2.19 5.56 -12.50
CA TRP A 7 2.26 4.34 -11.67
C TRP A 7 3.65 3.67 -11.74
N ARG A 8 4.17 3.47 -12.96
CA ARG A 8 5.48 2.82 -13.15
C ARG A 8 6.60 3.59 -12.45
N LEU A 9 6.59 4.91 -12.53
CA LEU A 9 7.60 5.75 -11.88
C LEU A 9 7.50 5.68 -10.35
N LEU A 10 6.29 5.82 -9.80
CA LEU A 10 6.04 5.69 -8.35
C LEU A 10 6.52 4.33 -7.83
N ARG A 11 6.15 3.26 -8.53
CA ARG A 11 6.56 1.89 -8.21
C ARG A 11 8.08 1.74 -8.19
N ASN A 12 8.75 2.21 -9.24
CA ASN A 12 10.21 2.10 -9.34
C ASN A 12 10.90 2.89 -8.23
N LEU A 13 10.39 4.09 -7.92
CA LEU A 13 10.95 4.94 -6.88
C LEU A 13 10.86 4.27 -5.51
N ILE A 14 9.67 3.82 -5.10
CA ILE A 14 9.47 3.18 -3.79
C ILE A 14 10.26 1.88 -3.69
N ASN A 15 10.17 1.01 -4.70
CA ASN A 15 10.87 -0.27 -4.66
C ASN A 15 12.40 -0.12 -4.73
N SER A 16 12.94 0.99 -5.24
CA SER A 16 14.39 1.25 -5.22
C SER A 16 14.96 1.46 -3.80
N GLN A 17 14.09 1.85 -2.86
CA GLN A 17 14.41 2.07 -1.45
C GLN A 17 14.16 0.83 -0.58
N SER A 18 13.38 -0.12 -1.06
CA SER A 18 13.12 -1.37 -0.33
C SER A 18 14.44 -2.09 -0.02
N GLY A 19 14.63 -2.42 1.26
CA GLY A 19 15.80 -3.15 1.76
C GLY A 19 17.00 -2.27 2.12
N LYS A 20 16.86 -0.95 2.07
CA LYS A 20 17.91 0.00 2.44
C LYS A 20 17.40 0.94 3.55
N PRO A 21 18.17 1.15 4.63
CA PRO A 21 17.88 2.22 5.57
C PRO A 21 17.85 3.58 4.89
N GLY A 22 16.85 4.40 5.22
CA GLY A 22 16.70 5.75 4.66
C GLY A 22 15.28 6.27 4.77
N ALA A 23 15.10 7.53 4.37
CA ALA A 23 13.81 8.18 4.25
C ALA A 23 13.56 8.61 2.80
N LEU A 24 12.36 8.34 2.30
CA LEU A 24 11.88 8.77 1.00
C LEU A 24 10.55 9.50 1.20
N VAL A 25 10.48 10.75 0.75
CA VAL A 25 9.23 11.50 0.66
C VAL A 25 8.85 11.60 -0.80
N VAL A 26 7.61 11.21 -1.12
CA VAL A 26 7.04 11.36 -2.45
C VAL A 26 5.84 12.29 -2.35
N GLU A 27 5.99 13.46 -2.95
CA GLU A 27 4.91 14.43 -3.11
C GLU A 27 4.05 14.03 -4.31
N LEU A 28 2.78 13.77 -4.05
CA LEU A 28 1.76 13.42 -5.03
C LEU A 28 0.97 14.70 -5.37
N PRO A 29 0.83 15.06 -6.65
CA PRO A 29 0.03 16.21 -7.03
C PRO A 29 -1.41 16.10 -6.50
N GLU A 30 -1.98 17.24 -6.11
CA GLU A 30 -3.38 17.32 -5.71
C GLU A 30 -4.32 16.70 -6.76
N GLY A 31 -5.27 15.88 -6.31
CA GLY A 31 -6.28 15.24 -7.15
C GLY A 31 -5.73 14.19 -8.13
N SER A 32 -4.45 13.82 -8.01
CA SER A 32 -3.85 12.83 -8.90
C SER A 32 -4.40 11.42 -8.64
N LEU A 33 -4.56 10.64 -9.72
CA LEU A 33 -5.00 9.26 -9.68
C LEU A 33 -3.92 8.34 -10.25
N PHE A 34 -3.45 7.41 -9.44
CA PHE A 34 -2.50 6.37 -9.82
C PHE A 34 -3.21 5.03 -9.90
N THR A 35 -3.37 4.49 -11.11
CA THR A 35 -4.02 3.18 -11.32
C THR A 35 -2.99 2.10 -11.56
N TRP A 36 -3.10 0.98 -10.84
CA TRP A 36 -2.20 -0.16 -11.00
C TRP A 36 -2.48 -0.81 -12.34
N THR A 37 -1.52 -0.73 -13.25
CA THR A 37 -1.61 -1.40 -14.55
C THR A 37 -1.01 -2.80 -14.54
N ALA A 38 -0.36 -3.18 -13.43
CA ALA A 38 0.21 -4.50 -13.19
C ALA A 38 0.19 -4.78 -11.68
N CYS A 39 -0.30 -5.95 -11.28
CA CYS A 39 -0.45 -6.29 -9.88
C CYS A 39 0.90 -6.60 -9.22
N SER A 40 1.43 -5.57 -8.56
CA SER A 40 2.64 -5.62 -7.75
C SER A 40 2.43 -4.71 -6.55
N GLN A 41 2.44 -5.29 -5.36
CA GLN A 41 2.50 -4.51 -4.13
C GLN A 41 3.77 -3.66 -4.09
N LEU A 42 3.66 -2.48 -3.49
CA LEU A 42 4.77 -1.60 -3.13
C LEU A 42 5.37 -2.09 -1.83
N ARG A 43 6.69 -2.32 -1.82
CA ARG A 43 7.38 -2.86 -0.64
C ARG A 43 8.05 -1.73 0.12
N VAL A 44 7.67 -1.58 1.39
CA VAL A 44 8.25 -0.64 2.33
C VAL A 44 8.99 -1.44 3.39
N HIS A 45 10.18 -1.92 3.02
CA HIS A 45 11.01 -2.78 3.86
C HIS A 45 12.27 -2.04 4.27
N LEU A 46 12.59 -2.01 5.57
CA LEU A 46 13.79 -1.35 6.14
C LEU A 46 13.93 0.16 5.87
N ALA A 47 12.93 0.79 5.23
CA ALA A 47 12.94 2.20 4.86
C ALA A 47 11.74 2.94 5.47
N HIS A 48 11.87 4.25 5.63
CA HIS A 48 10.76 5.16 5.92
C HIS A 48 10.28 5.77 4.60
N VAL A 49 9.04 5.50 4.20
CA VAL A 49 8.42 6.08 3.01
C VAL A 49 7.23 6.92 3.44
N THR A 50 7.24 8.20 3.09
CA THR A 50 6.11 9.11 3.24
C THR A 50 5.52 9.38 1.86
N LEU A 51 4.24 9.08 1.68
CA LEU A 51 3.45 9.54 0.55
C LEU A 51 2.55 10.67 1.03
N ARG A 52 2.73 11.85 0.46
CA ARG A 52 1.98 13.05 0.82
C ARG A 52 1.32 13.63 -0.41
N SER A 53 0.03 13.95 -0.33
CA SER A 53 -0.58 14.82 -1.34
C SER A 53 -0.33 16.28 -1.03
N THR A 54 -0.05 17.09 -2.05
CA THR A 54 0.20 18.53 -1.89
C THR A 54 -1.08 19.36 -1.68
N GLY A 55 -2.28 18.75 -1.61
CA GLY A 55 -3.58 19.43 -1.57
C GLY A 55 -4.76 18.51 -1.20
N VAL A 56 -5.90 18.59 -1.93
CA VAL A 56 -7.19 17.85 -1.72
C VAL A 56 -7.10 16.31 -1.86
N GLY A 57 -5.93 15.73 -1.65
CA GLY A 57 -5.71 14.31 -1.59
C GLY A 57 -5.35 13.69 -2.94
N ALA A 58 -4.59 12.60 -2.89
CA ALA A 58 -4.21 11.81 -4.07
C ALA A 58 -4.72 10.37 -3.92
N SER A 59 -5.22 9.79 -5.02
CA SER A 59 -5.84 8.47 -5.01
C SER A 59 -4.94 7.43 -5.66
N LEU A 60 -4.75 6.31 -4.97
CA LEU A 60 -4.04 5.12 -5.46
C LEU A 60 -5.07 4.02 -5.62
N ASN A 61 -5.36 3.64 -6.86
CA ASN A 61 -6.33 2.59 -7.18
C ASN A 61 -5.60 1.30 -7.59
N ALA A 62 -5.79 0.24 -6.80
CA ALA A 62 -5.19 -1.07 -7.04
C ALA A 62 -6.22 -2.10 -7.53
N SER A 63 -7.23 -1.67 -8.29
CA SER A 63 -8.32 -2.54 -8.76
C SER A 63 -7.82 -3.77 -9.49
N GLY A 64 -8.37 -4.92 -9.09
CA GLY A 64 -7.97 -6.23 -9.59
C GLY A 64 -6.68 -6.78 -8.98
N CYS A 65 -6.03 -6.04 -8.07
CA CYS A 65 -4.80 -6.46 -7.41
C CYS A 65 -5.02 -6.86 -5.95
N SER A 66 -4.08 -7.65 -5.44
CA SER A 66 -4.13 -8.20 -4.09
C SER A 66 -4.01 -7.12 -3.01
N ARG A 67 -3.13 -6.13 -3.19
CA ARG A 67 -2.90 -5.04 -2.22
C ARG A 67 -2.09 -3.88 -2.82
N HIS A 68 -2.10 -2.74 -2.13
CA HIS A 68 -1.21 -1.61 -2.42
C HIS A 68 0.16 -1.79 -1.78
N PHE A 69 0.21 -2.05 -0.47
CA PHE A 69 1.46 -2.02 0.31
C PHE A 69 1.71 -3.29 1.12
N ASP A 70 3.00 -3.64 1.19
CA ASP A 70 3.55 -4.59 2.15
C ASP A 70 4.64 -3.87 2.96
N VAL A 71 4.33 -3.57 4.21
CA VAL A 71 5.17 -2.81 5.14
C VAL A 71 5.76 -3.78 6.14
N ALA A 72 7.08 -3.98 6.07
CA ALA A 72 7.71 -5.04 6.84
C ALA A 72 9.15 -4.73 7.27
N PHE A 73 9.67 -5.59 8.15
CA PHE A 73 11.08 -5.61 8.53
C PHE A 73 11.57 -4.24 9.03
N GLY A 74 10.84 -3.64 9.97
CA GLY A 74 11.16 -2.31 10.51
C GLY A 74 10.90 -1.12 9.56
N GLY A 75 10.36 -1.37 8.36
CA GLY A 75 9.95 -0.30 7.45
C GLY A 75 8.76 0.50 7.99
N THR A 76 8.68 1.77 7.63
CA THR A 76 7.59 2.67 8.02
C THR A 76 6.93 3.26 6.78
N LEU A 77 5.62 3.11 6.66
CA LEU A 77 4.81 3.81 5.66
C LEU A 77 4.01 4.90 6.35
N GLU A 78 4.15 6.13 5.86
CA GLU A 78 3.33 7.27 6.26
C GLU A 78 2.48 7.72 5.06
N LEU A 79 1.17 7.84 5.29
CA LEU A 79 0.20 8.35 4.33
C LEU A 79 -0.35 9.67 4.87
N ASP A 80 -0.27 10.73 4.06
CA ASP A 80 -0.71 12.07 4.42
C ASP A 80 -1.57 12.65 3.27
N HIS A 81 -2.87 12.79 3.50
CA HIS A 81 -3.86 13.13 2.46
C HIS A 81 -3.81 12.16 1.27
N VAL A 82 -3.79 10.84 1.52
CA VAL A 82 -3.75 9.81 0.48
C VAL A 82 -4.93 8.85 0.61
N HIS A 83 -5.58 8.54 -0.51
CA HIS A 83 -6.74 7.64 -0.57
C HIS A 83 -6.37 6.34 -1.28
N LEU A 84 -6.45 5.21 -0.58
CA LEU A 84 -6.25 3.90 -1.17
C LEU A 84 -7.61 3.31 -1.55
N VAL A 85 -7.78 2.91 -2.81
CA VAL A 85 -9.05 2.40 -3.33
C VAL A 85 -8.84 1.05 -4.01
N ASP A 86 -9.81 0.15 -3.86
CA ASP A 86 -9.89 -1.15 -4.54
C ASP A 86 -8.69 -2.10 -4.29
N GLY A 87 -8.01 -2.02 -3.15
CA GLY A 87 -6.91 -2.94 -2.80
C GLY A 87 -7.38 -4.09 -1.93
N GLY A 88 -7.26 -5.35 -2.33
CA GLY A 88 -7.70 -6.47 -1.46
C GLY A 88 -8.53 -7.54 -2.15
N LYS A 89 -8.76 -7.45 -3.47
CA LYS A 89 -9.70 -8.32 -4.19
C LYS A 89 -9.23 -9.78 -4.37
N GLN A 90 -8.00 -10.13 -3.94
CA GLN A 90 -7.43 -11.46 -4.21
C GLN A 90 -6.54 -12.05 -3.10
N ALA A 91 -6.39 -11.44 -1.92
CA ALA A 91 -5.47 -11.94 -0.90
C ALA A 91 -5.85 -11.60 0.54
N SER A 92 -5.31 -12.36 1.50
CA SER A 92 -5.37 -12.05 2.93
C SER A 92 -4.74 -10.68 3.24
N GLY A 93 -5.39 -9.90 4.08
CA GLY A 93 -4.84 -8.68 4.66
C GLY A 93 -5.01 -7.34 3.92
N GLY A 94 -5.91 -7.25 2.94
CA GLY A 94 -6.39 -5.98 2.36
C GLY A 94 -5.35 -5.11 1.65
N ALA A 95 -5.68 -3.83 1.48
CA ALA A 95 -4.85 -2.82 0.81
C ALA A 95 -3.46 -2.65 1.46
N VAL A 96 -3.34 -2.81 2.78
CA VAL A 96 -2.07 -2.68 3.50
C VAL A 96 -1.84 -3.86 4.44
N LYS A 97 -0.78 -4.63 4.19
CA LYS A 97 -0.25 -5.62 5.14
C LYS A 97 0.93 -5.01 5.91
N VAL A 98 0.83 -5.00 7.23
CA VAL A 98 1.90 -4.58 8.15
C VAL A 98 2.38 -5.78 8.95
N ARG A 99 3.68 -6.10 8.89
CA ARG A 99 4.24 -7.31 9.51
C ARG A 99 5.70 -7.14 9.89
N HIS A 100 6.25 -8.09 10.63
CA HIS A 100 7.65 -8.18 11.08
C HIS A 100 8.23 -6.84 11.56
N GLY A 101 7.51 -6.16 12.44
CA GLY A 101 7.93 -4.87 13.01
C GLY A 101 7.79 -3.66 12.07
N GLY A 102 7.07 -3.80 10.96
CA GLY A 102 6.68 -2.66 10.13
C GLY A 102 5.72 -1.72 10.86
N SER A 103 5.65 -0.46 10.43
CA SER A 103 4.79 0.58 11.00
C SER A 103 4.00 1.31 9.93
N LEU A 104 2.74 1.63 10.22
CA LEU A 104 1.86 2.41 9.35
C LEU A 104 1.35 3.64 10.11
N LEU A 105 1.55 4.83 9.52
CA LEU A 105 1.00 6.10 9.98
C LEU A 105 0.04 6.64 8.92
N VAL A 106 -1.14 7.08 9.35
CA VAL A 106 -2.23 7.49 8.44
C VAL A 106 -2.81 8.80 8.95
N THR A 107 -2.61 9.87 8.20
CA THR A 107 -3.06 11.23 8.51
C THR A 107 -3.96 11.72 7.38
N GLU A 108 -5.19 12.12 7.71
CA GLU A 108 -6.17 12.67 6.74
C GLU A 108 -6.32 11.84 5.46
N SER A 109 -6.18 10.53 5.61
CA SER A 109 -6.10 9.55 4.53
C SER A 109 -7.22 8.53 4.68
N SER A 110 -7.65 7.90 3.59
CA SER A 110 -8.71 6.88 3.61
C SER A 110 -8.30 5.60 2.90
N ILE A 111 -8.96 4.50 3.28
CA ILE A 111 -8.84 3.21 2.61
C ILE A 111 -10.26 2.70 2.36
N GLU A 112 -10.63 2.59 1.10
CA GLU A 112 -12.00 2.33 0.64
C GLU A 112 -12.02 1.16 -0.35
N ASP A 113 -13.16 0.46 -0.41
CA ASP A 113 -13.39 -0.68 -1.31
C ASP A 113 -12.28 -1.75 -1.29
N SER A 114 -11.63 -1.89 -0.13
CA SER A 114 -10.38 -2.63 0.06
C SER A 114 -10.53 -3.85 0.95
N SER A 115 -11.76 -4.38 1.05
CA SER A 115 -12.06 -5.55 1.87
C SER A 115 -11.61 -6.83 1.20
N VAL A 116 -11.06 -7.74 2.01
CA VAL A 116 -10.72 -9.10 1.58
C VAL A 116 -12.00 -9.89 1.37
N VAL A 117 -12.14 -10.51 0.21
CA VAL A 117 -13.23 -11.44 -0.10
C VAL A 117 -12.62 -12.76 -0.51
N SER A 118 -13.03 -13.85 0.14
CA SER A 118 -12.72 -15.21 -0.30
C SER A 118 -13.99 -16.04 -0.43
N LEU A 119 -14.03 -16.88 -1.46
CA LEU A 119 -15.14 -17.81 -1.71
C LEU A 119 -15.05 -19.09 -0.86
N ASP A 120 -13.87 -19.41 -0.32
CA ASP A 120 -13.61 -20.62 0.46
C ASP A 120 -13.53 -20.36 1.98
N GLY A 121 -13.84 -19.13 2.41
CA GLY A 121 -13.80 -18.75 3.83
C GLY A 121 -12.39 -18.46 4.38
N THR A 122 -11.33 -18.52 3.56
CA THR A 122 -9.94 -18.22 3.98
C THR A 122 -9.63 -16.72 4.07
N ALA A 123 -10.64 -15.86 3.85
CA ALA A 123 -10.47 -14.42 3.97
C ALA A 123 -10.10 -14.05 5.40
N TYR A 124 -8.89 -13.54 5.58
CA TYR A 124 -8.39 -13.03 6.85
C TYR A 124 -7.97 -11.56 6.71
N GLY A 125 -8.28 -10.77 7.73
CA GLY A 125 -8.01 -9.33 7.78
C GLY A 125 -9.13 -8.44 7.24
N GLY A 126 -8.90 -7.13 7.25
CA GLY A 126 -9.78 -6.11 6.67
C GLY A 126 -9.02 -5.28 5.63
N ALA A 127 -9.39 -4.00 5.48
CA ALA A 127 -8.67 -3.05 4.62
C ALA A 127 -7.18 -2.88 5.01
N ILE A 128 -6.88 -3.06 6.30
CA ILE A 128 -5.55 -3.12 6.87
C ILE A 128 -5.45 -4.44 7.65
N ASP A 129 -4.30 -5.09 7.55
CA ASP A 129 -3.97 -6.24 8.37
C ASP A 129 -2.56 -6.07 8.95
N ALA A 130 -2.53 -5.92 10.27
CA ALA A 130 -1.31 -5.79 11.04
C ALA A 130 -1.05 -7.09 11.81
N SER A 131 -0.35 -8.02 11.18
CA SER A 131 -0.06 -9.33 11.76
C SER A 131 1.18 -9.97 11.13
N ASN A 132 1.89 -10.77 11.91
CA ASN A 132 3.14 -11.43 11.50
C ASN A 132 2.93 -12.79 10.82
N GLU A 133 1.68 -13.14 10.51
CA GLU A 133 1.19 -14.49 10.18
C GLU A 133 2.28 -15.52 9.86
N ILE A 134 2.44 -16.46 10.80
CA ILE A 134 2.58 -17.87 10.43
C ILE A 134 1.18 -18.45 10.63
N ALA A 135 0.47 -18.73 9.56
CA ALA A 135 -0.73 -19.57 9.65
C ALA A 135 -0.24 -21.02 9.85
N ILE A 136 -0.23 -21.49 11.10
CA ILE A 136 -0.20 -22.93 11.37
C ILE A 136 -1.54 -23.25 12.02
N ASP A 137 -2.48 -23.74 11.21
CA ASP A 137 -3.53 -24.60 11.74
C ASP A 137 -2.98 -26.03 11.69
N LEU A 138 -2.92 -26.68 12.86
CA LEU A 138 -2.78 -28.14 12.99
C LEU A 138 -4.14 -28.80 12.77
#